data_AF-A0A1G7P4S3-F1
#
_entry.id   AF-A0A1G7P4S3-F1
#
_cell.length_a   1.000
_cell.length_b   1.000
_cell.length_c   1.000
_cell.angle_alpha   90.00
_cell.angle_beta   90.00
_cell.angle_gamma   90.00
#
_symmetry.space_group_name_H-M   'P 1'
#
loop_
_entity.id
_entity.type
_entity.pdbx_description
1 polymer ?
#
loop_
_entity_poly.entity_id
_entity_poly.type
_entity_poly.pdbx_seq_one_letter_code
_entity_poly.pdbx_strand_id
1 'polypeptide(L)'
;MKTLKNVMLINAISSGATGLGLAIFPKAIAGLFETTATMPFIEVGIFLVAFAALVFSVSRGNPMNARAVRLVIVLDTLWVIGSAAIVLFQPFPISVIGYVGIGAVALWVAAMAYLQSAGLRQMSVSK
;
A
#
# COMPACT_ATOMS: atom_id res chain seq x y z
N MET A 1 -13.59 17.85 -1.98
CA MET A 1 -13.27 17.67 -0.55
C MET A 1 -12.72 16.27 -0.33
N LYS A 2 -11.45 16.11 0.04
CA LYS A 2 -10.89 14.79 0.40
C LYS A 2 -11.16 14.52 1.88
N THR A 3 -12.28 13.86 2.19
CA THR A 3 -12.53 13.41 3.57
C THR A 3 -11.56 12.27 3.91
N LEU A 4 -11.12 12.16 5.17
CA LEU A 4 -10.24 11.06 5.60
C LEU A 4 -10.82 9.69 5.23
N LYS A 5 -12.15 9.55 5.34
CA LYS A 5 -12.87 8.33 4.97
C LYS A 5 -12.65 7.95 3.51
N ASN A 6 -12.74 8.91 2.59
CA ASN A 6 -12.52 8.65 1.17
C ASN A 6 -11.05 8.28 0.89
N VAL A 7 -10.10 8.93 1.56
CA VAL A 7 -8.67 8.59 1.42
C VAL A 7 -8.41 7.16 1.89
N MET A 8 -8.92 6.78 3.06
CA MET A 8 -8.82 5.42 3.59
C MET A 8 -9.45 4.39 2.64
N LEU A 9 -10.62 4.69 2.07
CA LEU A 9 -11.29 3.79 1.13
C LEU A 9 -10.50 3.62 -0.18
N ILE A 10 -9.94 4.72 -0.72
CA ILE A 10 -9.08 4.67 -1.91
C ILE A 10 -7.84 3.82 -1.63
N ASN A 11 -7.21 3.98 -0.46
CA ASN A 11 -6.07 3.15 -0.07
C ASN A 11 -6.47 1.66 0.02
N ALA A 12 -7.58 1.34 0.68
CA ALA A 12 -8.08 -0.03 0.76
C ALA A 12 -8.33 -0.65 -0.63
N ILE A 13 -9.02 0.07 -1.51
CA ILE A 13 -9.35 -0.42 -2.86
C ILE A 13 -8.08 -0.60 -3.69
N SER A 14 -7.19 0.41 -3.70
CA SER A 14 -5.94 0.33 -4.48
C SER A 14 -5.02 -0.78 -3.97
N SER A 15 -4.80 -0.88 -2.66
CA SER A 15 -4.03 -1.98 -2.04
C SER A 15 -4.65 -3.34 -2.33
N GLY A 16 -5.98 -3.47 -2.24
CA GLY A 16 -6.68 -4.72 -2.52
C GLY A 16 -6.59 -5.13 -3.99
N ALA A 17 -6.75 -4.18 -4.92
CA ALA A 17 -6.62 -4.43 -6.35
C ALA A 17 -5.19 -4.84 -6.71
N THR A 18 -4.18 -4.15 -6.18
CA THR A 18 -2.77 -4.54 -6.35
C THR A 18 -2.51 -5.93 -5.76
N GLY A 19 -2.98 -6.18 -4.53
CA GLY A 19 -2.79 -7.47 -3.86
C GLY A 19 -3.41 -8.64 -4.62
N LEU A 20 -4.64 -8.49 -5.08
CA LEU A 20 -5.32 -9.49 -5.92
C LEU A 20 -4.59 -9.69 -7.25
N GLY A 21 -4.14 -8.60 -7.90
CA GLY A 21 -3.36 -8.69 -9.13
C GLY A 21 -2.09 -9.51 -8.98
N LEU A 22 -1.33 -9.27 -7.90
CA LEU A 22 -0.11 -10.01 -7.59
C LEU A 22 -0.38 -11.48 -7.25
N ALA A 23 -1.43 -11.78 -6.47
CA ALA A 23 -1.74 -13.14 -6.04
C ALA A 23 -2.38 -14.00 -7.14
N ILE A 24 -3.22 -13.42 -7.99
CA ILE A 24 -3.96 -14.14 -9.04
C ILE A 24 -3.12 -14.29 -10.31
N PHE A 25 -2.31 -13.28 -10.66
CA PHE A 25 -1.51 -13.27 -11.89
C PHE A 25 0.01 -13.26 -11.65
N PRO A 26 0.56 -14.06 -10.71
CA PRO A 26 1.96 -13.93 -10.29
C PRO A 26 2.94 -14.24 -11.42
N LYS A 27 2.61 -15.16 -12.34
CA LYS A 27 3.46 -15.49 -13.50
C LYS A 27 3.59 -14.31 -14.47
N ALA A 28 2.50 -13.60 -14.74
CA ALA A 28 2.50 -12.46 -15.64
C ALA A 28 3.32 -11.30 -15.03
N ILE A 29 3.14 -11.04 -13.74
CA ILE A 29 3.91 -10.00 -13.03
C ILE A 29 5.39 -10.38 -12.93
N ALA A 30 5.72 -11.64 -12.61
CA ALA A 30 7.09 -12.12 -12.57
C ALA A 30 7.79 -11.96 -13.94
N GLY A 31 7.06 -12.16 -15.04
CA GLY A 31 7.54 -11.89 -16.40
C GLY A 31 7.92 -10.42 -16.63
N LEU A 32 7.14 -9.46 -16.11
CA LEU A 32 7.49 -8.03 -16.18
C LEU A 32 8.77 -7.70 -15.38
N PHE A 33 9.02 -8.46 -14.32
CA PHE A 33 10.20 -8.33 -13.47
C PHE A 33 11.40 -9.14 -14.00
N GLU A 34 11.26 -9.82 -15.15
CA GLU A 34 12.27 -10.71 -15.74
C GLU A 34 12.77 -11.79 -14.76
N THR A 35 11.88 -12.30 -13.92
CA THR A 35 12.17 -13.37 -12.95
C THR A 35 11.23 -14.54 -13.11
N THR A 36 11.70 -15.73 -12.75
CA THR A 36 10.89 -16.95 -12.68
C THR A 36 10.27 -17.17 -11.30
N ALA A 37 10.72 -16.43 -10.29
CA ALA A 37 10.22 -16.55 -8.92
C ALA A 37 8.82 -15.93 -8.81
N THR A 38 7.81 -16.75 -8.54
CA THR A 38 6.42 -16.30 -8.40
C THR A 38 5.99 -16.12 -6.94
N MET A 39 6.61 -16.85 -6.01
CA MET A 39 6.22 -16.84 -4.60
C MET A 39 6.26 -15.45 -3.95
N PRO A 40 7.29 -14.60 -4.16
CA PRO A 40 7.31 -13.27 -3.56
C PRO A 40 6.09 -12.42 -3.94
N PHE A 41 5.61 -12.51 -5.19
CA PHE A 41 4.42 -11.79 -5.62
C PHE A 41 3.15 -12.32 -4.96
N ILE A 42 3.04 -13.64 -4.77
CA ILE A 42 1.90 -14.26 -4.09
C ILE A 42 1.86 -13.83 -2.62
N GLU A 43 2.98 -13.93 -1.92
CA GLU A 43 3.11 -13.57 -0.50
C GLU A 43 2.77 -12.09 -0.28
N VAL A 44 3.36 -11.21 -1.10
CA VAL A 44 3.05 -9.78 -1.09
C VAL A 44 1.59 -9.53 -1.43
N GLY A 45 1.04 -10.26 -2.40
CA GLY A 45 -0.35 -10.14 -2.81
C GLY A 45 -1.32 -10.47 -1.67
N ILE A 46 -1.11 -11.58 -0.98
CA ILE A 46 -1.89 -12.01 0.19
C ILE A 46 -1.76 -10.97 1.32
N PHE A 47 -0.54 -10.51 1.60
CA PHE A 47 -0.30 -9.46 2.59
C PHE A 47 -1.10 -8.19 2.27
N LEU A 48 -1.08 -7.73 1.03
CA LEU A 48 -1.80 -6.53 0.60
C LEU A 48 -3.32 -6.71 0.66
N VAL A 49 -3.85 -7.90 0.36
CA VAL A 49 -5.28 -8.21 0.53
C VAL A 49 -5.68 -8.14 2.00
N ALA A 50 -4.88 -8.73 2.90
CA ALA A 50 -5.12 -8.65 4.35
C ALA A 50 -5.03 -7.20 4.86
N PHE A 51 -4.02 -6.44 4.40
CA PHE A 51 -3.88 -5.02 4.71
C PHE A 51 -5.09 -4.21 4.20
N ALA A 52 -5.52 -4.43 2.97
CA ALA A 52 -6.69 -3.78 2.40
C ALA A 52 -7.98 -4.04 3.21
N ALA A 53 -8.16 -5.26 3.70
CA ALA A 53 -9.29 -5.61 4.57
C ALA A 53 -9.24 -4.83 5.91
N LEU A 54 -8.05 -4.69 6.51
CA LEU A 54 -7.84 -3.84 7.69
C LEU A 54 -8.21 -2.39 7.39
N VAL A 55 -7.64 -1.79 6.34
CA VAL A 55 -7.89 -0.39 5.98
C VAL A 55 -9.37 -0.14 5.67
N PHE A 56 -10.01 -1.06 4.95
CA PHE A 56 -11.44 -1.01 4.67
C PHE A 56 -12.25 -1.01 5.97
N SER A 57 -11.98 -1.95 6.89
CA SER A 57 -12.66 -2.03 8.18
C SER A 57 -12.52 -0.73 8.99
N VAL A 58 -11.31 -0.15 9.06
CA VAL A 58 -11.08 1.15 9.71
C VAL A 58 -11.88 2.26 9.03
N SER A 59 -11.94 2.30 7.70
CA SER A 59 -12.68 3.32 6.93
C SER A 59 -14.20 3.29 7.19
N ARG A 60 -14.74 2.14 7.63
CA ARG A 60 -16.17 1.96 7.90
C ARG A 60 -16.59 2.31 9.32
N GLY A 61 -15.63 2.55 10.23
CA GLY A 61 -15.92 2.93 11.61
C GLY A 61 -16.69 4.26 11.72
N ASN A 62 -17.65 4.32 12.64
CA ASN A 62 -18.43 5.52 12.96
C ASN A 62 -18.59 5.67 14.48
N PRO A 63 -17.83 6.56 15.16
CA PRO A 63 -16.78 7.41 14.61
C PRO A 63 -15.51 6.61 14.24
N MET A 64 -14.72 7.12 13.30
CA MET A 64 -13.48 6.46 12.87
C MET A 64 -12.43 6.49 14.00
N ASN A 65 -11.79 5.34 14.25
CA ASN A 65 -10.82 5.21 15.34
C ASN A 65 -9.45 5.82 14.96
N ALA A 66 -9.08 6.91 15.62
CA ALA A 66 -7.83 7.64 15.35
C ALA A 66 -6.56 6.81 15.56
N ARG A 67 -6.54 5.89 16.55
CA ARG A 67 -5.39 4.99 16.77
C ARG A 67 -5.24 4.00 15.62
N ALA A 68 -6.35 3.46 15.13
CA ALA A 68 -6.35 2.54 14.00
C ALA A 68 -5.93 3.23 12.69
N VAL A 69 -6.36 4.47 12.45
CA VAL A 69 -5.84 5.28 11.33
C VAL A 69 -4.34 5.50 11.45
N ARG A 70 -3.83 5.84 12.65
CA ARG A 70 -2.39 6.00 12.87
C ARG A 70 -1.61 4.71 12.59
N LEU A 71 -2.15 3.55 12.97
CA LEU A 71 -1.55 2.27 12.64
C LEU A 71 -1.43 2.09 11.12
N VAL A 72 -2.50 2.37 10.37
CA VAL A 72 -2.46 2.29 8.90
C VAL A 72 -1.38 3.21 8.31
N ILE A 73 -1.30 4.46 8.77
CA ILE A 73 -0.26 5.41 8.33
C ILE A 73 1.16 4.86 8.60
N VAL A 74 1.39 4.25 9.77
CA VAL A 74 2.68 3.65 10.11
C VAL A 74 3.01 2.49 9.18
N LEU A 75 2.06 1.61 8.90
CA LEU A 75 2.24 0.48 7.98
C LEU A 75 2.53 0.96 6.55
N ASP A 76 1.78 1.94 6.05
CA ASP A 76 2.03 2.57 4.74
C ASP A 76 3.43 3.21 4.69
N THR A 77 3.84 3.89 5.78
CA THR A 77 5.16 4.52 5.85
C THR A 77 6.28 3.48 5.83
N LEU A 78 6.14 2.39 6.58
CA LEU A 78 7.12 1.28 6.58
C LEU A 78 7.20 0.62 5.20
N TRP A 79 6.06 0.45 4.53
CA TRP A 79 6.01 -0.05 3.15
C TRP A 79 6.80 0.84 2.19
N VAL A 80 6.61 2.16 2.29
CA VAL A 80 7.33 3.15 1.47
C VAL A 80 8.83 3.08 1.73
N ILE A 81 9.26 3.02 3.00
CA ILE A 81 10.68 2.92 3.37
C ILE A 81 11.29 1.63 2.81
N GLY A 82 10.63 0.49 2.99
CA GLY A 82 11.10 -0.79 2.45
C GLY A 82 11.19 -0.77 0.92
N SER A 83 10.18 -0.23 0.25
CA SER A 83 10.16 -0.09 -1.22
C SER A 83 11.27 0.84 -1.71
N ALA A 84 11.49 1.97 -1.04
CA ALA A 84 12.57 2.89 -1.35
C ALA A 84 13.95 2.22 -1.18
N ALA A 85 14.15 1.45 -0.11
CA ALA A 85 15.38 0.68 0.08
C ALA A 85 15.61 -0.32 -1.07
N ILE A 86 14.57 -1.04 -1.52
CA ILE A 86 14.68 -1.96 -2.66
C ILE A 86 15.08 -1.22 -3.94
N VAL A 87 14.45 -0.07 -4.23
CA VAL A 87 14.74 0.70 -5.44
C VAL A 87 16.14 1.33 -5.41
N LEU A 88 16.59 1.81 -4.25
CA LEU A 88 17.88 2.49 -4.10
C LEU A 88 19.07 1.52 -4.11
N PHE A 89 18.95 0.38 -3.43
CA PHE A 89 20.06 -0.58 -3.30
C PHE A 89 20.03 -1.67 -4.35
N GLN A 90 18.92 -1.82 -5.08
CA GLN A 90 18.70 -2.84 -6.10
C GLN A 90 19.21 -4.24 -5.69
N PRO A 91 18.80 -4.78 -4.52
CA PRO A 91 19.37 -6.01 -4.00
C PRO A 91 18.97 -7.27 -4.79
N PHE A 92 18.05 -7.14 -5.75
CA PHE A 92 17.48 -8.25 -6.51
C PHE A 92 17.83 -8.18 -8.01
N PRO A 93 18.08 -9.32 -8.67
CA PRO A 93 18.29 -9.36 -10.11
C PRO A 93 16.94 -9.32 -10.85
N ILE A 94 16.26 -8.17 -10.83
CA ILE A 94 14.99 -7.94 -11.53
C ILE A 94 15.15 -6.82 -12.57
N SER A 95 14.21 -6.77 -13.52
CA SER A 95 14.21 -5.78 -14.61
C SER A 95 14.10 -4.33 -14.09
N VAL A 96 14.51 -3.39 -14.95
CA VAL A 96 14.28 -1.95 -14.71
C VAL A 96 12.79 -1.65 -14.58
N ILE A 97 11.93 -2.32 -15.35
CA ILE A 97 10.47 -2.19 -15.25
C ILE A 97 9.97 -2.63 -13.87
N GLY A 98 10.53 -3.70 -13.32
CA GLY A 98 10.22 -4.17 -11.96
C GLY A 98 10.56 -3.12 -10.91
N TYR A 99 11.77 -2.54 -10.97
CA TYR A 99 12.17 -1.47 -10.06
C TYR A 99 11.31 -0.20 -10.20
N VAL A 100 11.00 0.22 -11.43
CA VAL A 100 10.09 1.34 -11.69
C VAL A 100 8.69 1.04 -11.13
N GLY A 101 8.20 -0.19 -11.28
CA GLY A 101 6.92 -0.63 -10.73
C GLY A 101 6.87 -0.53 -9.21
N ILE A 102 7.91 -1.01 -8.51
CA ILE A 102 8.03 -0.86 -7.05
C ILE A 102 8.02 0.62 -6.67
N GLY A 103 8.81 1.45 -7.36
CA GLY A 103 8.89 2.89 -7.11
C GLY A 103 7.55 3.61 -7.32
N ALA A 104 6.83 3.28 -8.38
CA ALA A 104 5.52 3.87 -8.67
C ALA A 104 4.48 3.54 -7.58
N VAL A 105 4.43 2.27 -7.14
CA VAL A 105 3.56 1.85 -6.03
C VAL A 105 3.99 2.55 -4.72
N ALA A 106 5.29 2.67 -4.45
CA ALA A 106 5.79 3.37 -3.27
C ALA A 106 5.36 4.84 -3.25
N LEU A 107 5.45 5.56 -4.38
CA LEU A 107 5.00 6.94 -4.50
C LEU A 107 3.49 7.07 -4.27
N TRP A 108 2.70 6.13 -4.80
CA TRP A 108 1.25 6.10 -4.55
C TRP A 108 0.93 5.91 -3.07
N VAL A 109 1.56 4.94 -2.41
CA VAL A 109 1.36 4.67 -0.97
C VAL A 109 1.83 5.85 -0.11
N ALA A 110 2.95 6.49 -0.48
CA ALA A 110 3.42 7.70 0.20
C ALA A 110 2.39 8.85 0.11
N ALA A 111 1.75 9.03 -1.05
CA ALA A 111 0.67 10.00 -1.21
C ALA A 111 -0.54 9.66 -0.32
N MET A 112 -0.89 8.38 -0.18
CA MET A 112 -1.96 7.96 0.75
C MET A 112 -1.60 8.27 2.19
N ALA A 113 -0.40 7.88 2.66
CA ALA A 113 0.09 8.16 4.01
C ALA A 113 0.07 9.65 4.34
N TYR A 114 0.49 10.49 3.39
CA TYR A 114 0.44 11.95 3.52
C TYR A 114 -0.99 12.47 3.68
N LEU A 115 -1.91 12.04 2.81
CA LEU A 115 -3.30 12.47 2.83
C LEU A 115 -4.05 11.97 4.08
N GLN A 116 -3.77 10.74 4.54
CA GLN A 116 -4.32 10.19 5.78
C GLN A 116 -3.80 10.98 6.98
N SER A 117 -2.52 11.34 7.00
CA SER A 117 -1.92 12.16 8.06
C SER A 117 -2.56 13.55 8.13
N ALA A 118 -2.77 14.20 6.97
CA ALA A 118 -3.46 15.49 6.90
C ALA A 118 -4.90 15.39 7.40
N GLY A 119 -5.65 14.36 6.99
CA GLY A 119 -7.04 14.14 7.44
C GLY A 119 -7.15 13.80 8.92
N LEU A 120 -6.20 13.02 9.47
CA LEU A 120 -6.19 12.66 10.89
C LEU A 120 -5.96 13.89 11.79
N ARG A 121 -5.09 14.82 11.38
CA ARG A 121 -4.85 16.07 12.12
C ARG A 121 -6.13 16.91 12.22
N GLN A 122 -6.94 16.96 11.16
CA GLN A 122 -8.22 17.68 11.17
C GLN A 122 -9.23 17.03 12.14
N MET A 123 -9.27 15.69 12.20
CA MET A 123 -10.10 14.98 13.18
C MET A 123 -9.69 15.22 14.64
N SER A 124 -8.40 15.39 14.92
CA SER A 124 -7.93 15.64 16.29
C SER A 124 -8.17 17.07 16.77
N VAL A 125 -8.26 18.04 15.85
CA VAL A 125 -8.53 19.46 16.17
C VAL A 125 -10.03 19.73 16.36
N SER A 126 -10.90 18.91 15.75
CA SER A 126 -12.35 19.07 15.83
C SER A 126 -12.99 18.36 17.04
N LYS A 127 -12.18 17.75 17.93
CA LYS A 127 -12.61 17.18 19.21
C LYS A 127 -12.26 18.13 20.34
#